data_AF-A0A846XI74-F1
#
_entry.id   AF-A0A846XI74-F1
#
_cell.length_a   1.000
_cell.length_b   1.000
_cell.length_c   1.000
_cell.angle_alpha   90.00
_cell.angle_beta   90.00
_cell.angle_gamma   90.00
#
_symmetry.space_group_name_H-M   'P 1'
#
loop_
_entity.id
_entity.type
_entity.pdbx_description
1 polymer ?
#
loop_
_entity_poly.entity_id
_entity_poly.type
_entity_poly.pdbx_seq_one_letter_code
_entity_poly.pdbx_strand_id
1 'polypeptide(L)'
;MLDVAALQCRLATIEFAYGRVGAGQLLLDGSFAIYAERGLGAECAKLDYWHAVLLEMVIDDLEEPAPELAVLGRDLSVTAAIAIDAVRYTLPSGSRREQWHREVAEPAMRLAFRFAQLCQDGSLLADLIETRCAGTTLDIDRAQPVEGPQFPLDTPDPPAATELPGPLQLGAALAQVAASAGLPVAPPPRLLVEPGARIALADYIEAAEHRYGGRFREDRVIPA
;
A
#
# COMPACT_ATOMS: atom_id res chain seq x y z
N MET A 1 12.48 9.36 -20.66
CA MET A 1 12.52 7.93 -20.27
C MET A 1 11.39 7.56 -19.33
N LEU A 2 11.09 8.34 -18.28
CA LEU A 2 9.88 8.09 -17.46
C LEU A 2 8.58 8.18 -18.29
N ASP A 3 8.50 9.13 -19.22
CA ASP A 3 7.36 9.21 -20.15
C ASP A 3 7.23 7.98 -21.04
N VAL A 4 8.34 7.31 -21.34
CA VAL A 4 8.35 6.06 -22.12
C VAL A 4 7.77 4.92 -21.30
N ALA A 5 8.16 4.78 -20.03
CA ALA A 5 7.56 3.79 -19.12
C ALA A 5 6.05 4.03 -18.92
N ALA A 6 5.62 5.29 -18.76
CA ALA A 6 4.21 5.62 -18.67
C ALA A 6 3.44 5.28 -19.96
N LEU A 7 4.03 5.53 -21.13
CA LEU A 7 3.44 5.17 -22.42
C LEU A 7 3.37 3.65 -22.62
N GLN A 8 4.43 2.92 -22.26
CA GLN A 8 4.49 1.46 -22.33
C GLN A 8 3.43 0.82 -21.44
N CYS A 9 3.22 1.32 -20.22
CA CYS A 9 2.14 0.86 -19.34
C CYS A 9 0.75 1.05 -19.99
N ARG A 10 0.49 2.20 -20.60
CA ARG A 10 -0.78 2.44 -21.33
C ARG A 10 -0.94 1.54 -22.55
N LEU A 11 0.13 1.33 -23.31
CA LEU A 11 0.12 0.42 -24.45
C LEU A 11 -0.11 -1.03 -24.00
N ALA A 12 0.45 -1.45 -22.87
CA ALA A 12 0.21 -2.77 -22.30
C ALA A 12 -1.27 -3.00 -22.02
N THR A 13 -1.97 -2.02 -21.43
CA THR A 13 -3.43 -2.08 -21.23
C THR A 13 -4.18 -2.36 -22.53
N ILE A 14 -3.76 -1.72 -23.63
CA ILE A 14 -4.35 -1.94 -24.96
C ILE A 14 -4.04 -3.35 -25.47
N GLU A 15 -2.80 -3.82 -25.33
CA GLU A 15 -2.41 -5.18 -25.74
C GLU A 15 -3.22 -6.26 -24.99
N PHE A 16 -3.39 -6.11 -23.67
CA PHE A 16 -4.24 -6.99 -22.86
C PHE A 16 -5.71 -6.95 -23.30
N ALA A 17 -6.27 -5.78 -23.59
CA ALA A 17 -7.65 -5.64 -24.09
C ALA A 17 -7.87 -6.33 -25.46
N TYR A 18 -6.80 -6.49 -26.25
CA TYR A 18 -6.83 -7.26 -27.50
C TYR A 18 -6.43 -8.74 -27.35
N GLY A 19 -6.31 -9.24 -26.11
CA GLY A 19 -5.90 -10.62 -25.83
C GLY A 19 -4.43 -10.93 -26.13
N ARG A 20 -3.60 -9.91 -26.42
CA ARG A 20 -2.17 -10.04 -26.72
C ARG A 20 -1.34 -9.99 -25.43
N VAL A 21 -1.62 -10.92 -24.53
CA VAL A 21 -1.06 -10.96 -23.16
C VAL A 21 0.47 -10.89 -23.15
N GLY A 22 1.15 -11.71 -23.94
CA GLY A 22 2.62 -11.73 -23.98
C GLY A 22 3.24 -10.41 -24.45
N ALA A 23 2.61 -9.71 -25.39
CA ALA A 23 3.08 -8.40 -25.83
C ALA A 23 2.87 -7.34 -24.73
N GLY A 24 1.74 -7.40 -24.03
CA GLY A 24 1.47 -6.55 -22.86
C GLY A 24 2.49 -6.77 -21.74
N GLN A 25 2.82 -8.04 -21.43
CA GLN A 25 3.81 -8.38 -20.40
C GLN A 25 5.19 -7.81 -20.71
N LEU A 26 5.67 -7.93 -21.94
CA LEU A 26 6.96 -7.35 -22.36
C LEU A 26 7.02 -5.82 -22.17
N LEU A 27 5.91 -5.12 -22.40
CA LEU A 27 5.82 -3.68 -22.19
C LEU A 27 5.84 -3.30 -20.70
N LEU A 28 5.18 -4.11 -19.85
CA LEU A 28 5.21 -3.93 -18.40
C LEU A 28 6.62 -4.22 -17.85
N ASP A 29 7.28 -5.29 -18.30
CA ASP A 29 8.65 -5.62 -17.90
C ASP A 29 9.64 -4.49 -18.28
N GLY A 30 9.50 -3.93 -19.49
CA GLY A 30 10.28 -2.77 -19.90
C GLY A 30 10.03 -1.53 -19.04
N SER A 31 8.77 -1.27 -18.67
CA SER A 31 8.41 -0.18 -17.77
C SER A 31 8.99 -0.39 -16.36
N PHE A 32 8.91 -1.63 -15.86
CA PHE A 32 9.41 -2.03 -14.56
C PHE A 32 10.92 -1.78 -14.47
N ALA A 33 11.69 -2.22 -15.47
CA ALA A 33 13.13 -2.01 -15.52
C ALA A 33 13.49 -0.51 -15.45
N ILE A 34 12.77 0.34 -16.18
CA ILE A 34 12.99 1.79 -16.16
C ILE A 34 12.75 2.38 -14.76
N TYR A 35 11.69 1.98 -14.05
CA TYR A 35 11.43 2.45 -12.69
C TYR A 35 12.44 1.90 -11.68
N ALA A 36 12.78 0.62 -11.78
CA ALA A 36 13.71 -0.07 -10.89
C ALA A 36 15.13 0.52 -10.97
N GLU A 37 15.65 0.78 -12.17
CA GLU A 37 16.95 1.44 -12.38
C GLU A 37 17.06 2.82 -11.71
N ARG A 38 15.92 3.46 -11.43
CA ARG A 38 15.83 4.79 -10.81
C ARG A 38 15.51 4.73 -9.32
N GLY A 39 15.42 3.54 -8.75
CA GLY A 39 15.03 3.33 -7.35
C GLY A 39 13.59 3.72 -7.06
N LEU A 40 12.71 3.73 -8.07
CA LEU A 40 11.29 4.12 -7.93
C LEU A 40 10.43 2.92 -7.51
N GLY A 41 10.76 2.32 -6.37
CA GLY A 41 10.11 1.11 -5.84
C GLY A 41 8.59 1.18 -5.74
N ALA A 42 8.06 2.32 -5.28
CA ALA A 42 6.61 2.53 -5.19
C ALA A 42 5.92 2.53 -6.56
N GLU A 43 6.59 3.02 -7.62
CA GLU A 43 6.06 2.96 -8.98
C GLU A 43 6.15 1.55 -9.56
N CYS A 44 7.21 0.79 -9.24
CA CYS A 44 7.29 -0.64 -9.55
C CYS A 44 6.14 -1.43 -8.90
N ALA A 45 5.83 -1.19 -7.62
CA ALA A 45 4.72 -1.86 -6.94
C ALA A 45 3.35 -1.53 -7.55
N LYS A 46 3.12 -0.25 -7.92
CA LYS A 46 1.89 0.15 -8.63
C LYS A 46 1.79 -0.51 -10.01
N LEU A 47 2.91 -0.65 -10.72
CA LEU A 47 2.96 -1.29 -12.02
C LEU A 47 2.61 -2.79 -11.93
N ASP A 48 3.15 -3.50 -10.93
CA ASP A 48 2.83 -4.91 -10.70
C ASP A 48 1.40 -5.12 -10.21
N TYR A 49 0.88 -4.20 -9.38
CA TYR A 49 -0.56 -4.17 -9.07
C TYR A 49 -1.40 -4.01 -10.35
N TRP A 50 -1.04 -3.07 -11.24
CA TRP A 50 -1.73 -2.90 -12.51
C TRP A 50 -1.64 -4.13 -13.41
N HIS A 51 -0.48 -4.78 -13.45
CA HIS A 51 -0.31 -6.05 -14.16
C HIS A 51 -1.26 -7.11 -13.62
N ALA A 52 -1.38 -7.27 -12.30
CA ALA A 52 -2.32 -8.19 -11.70
C ALA A 52 -3.78 -7.85 -12.04
N VAL A 53 -4.16 -6.57 -12.12
CA VAL A 53 -5.50 -6.14 -12.57
C VAL A 53 -5.77 -6.59 -14.00
N LEU A 54 -4.79 -6.45 -14.90
CA LEU A 54 -4.91 -6.89 -16.29
C LEU A 54 -4.99 -8.42 -16.40
N LEU A 55 -4.29 -9.16 -15.54
CA LEU A 55 -4.40 -10.62 -15.45
C LEU A 55 -5.78 -11.05 -14.93
N GLU A 56 -6.35 -10.37 -13.94
CA GLU A 56 -7.72 -10.62 -13.45
C GLU A 56 -8.73 -10.48 -14.59
N MET A 57 -8.64 -9.40 -15.38
CA MET A 57 -9.51 -9.18 -16.54
C MET A 57 -9.41 -10.33 -17.55
N VAL A 58 -8.19 -10.77 -17.89
CA VAL A 58 -7.99 -11.89 -18.82
C VAL A 58 -8.54 -13.19 -18.25
N ILE A 59 -8.30 -13.47 -16.98
CA ILE A 59 -8.78 -14.70 -16.32
C ILE A 59 -10.30 -14.74 -16.28
N ASP A 60 -10.96 -13.61 -16.04
CA ASP A 60 -12.42 -13.53 -15.94
C ASP A 60 -13.12 -13.73 -17.30
N ASP A 61 -12.42 -13.42 -18.40
CA ASP A 61 -12.91 -13.61 -19.77
C ASP A 61 -12.66 -15.03 -20.32
N LEU A 62 -11.80 -15.83 -19.67
CA LEU A 62 -11.45 -17.19 -20.10
C LEU A 62 -12.32 -18.24 -19.41
N GLU A 63 -12.86 -19.18 -20.19
CA GLU A 63 -13.62 -20.31 -19.65
C GLU A 63 -12.73 -21.28 -18.85
N GLU A 64 -11.49 -21.50 -19.32
CA GLU A 64 -10.46 -22.29 -18.66
C GLU A 64 -9.13 -21.52 -18.65
N PRO A 65 -8.89 -20.66 -17.65
CA PRO A 65 -7.65 -19.90 -17.55
C PRO A 65 -6.46 -20.81 -17.22
N ALA A 66 -5.32 -20.55 -17.86
CA ALA A 66 -4.08 -21.27 -17.58
C ALA A 66 -3.66 -21.06 -16.10
N PRO A 67 -3.38 -22.13 -15.32
CA PRO A 67 -3.05 -22.01 -13.90
C PRO A 67 -1.86 -21.07 -13.61
N GLU A 68 -0.93 -20.96 -14.57
CA GLU A 68 0.25 -20.11 -14.47
C GLU A 68 -0.11 -18.62 -14.39
N LEU A 69 -1.23 -18.20 -15.00
CA LEU A 69 -1.71 -16.81 -14.92
C LEU A 69 -2.21 -16.47 -13.52
N ALA A 70 -2.88 -17.41 -12.85
CA ALA A 70 -3.34 -17.24 -11.48
C ALA A 70 -2.15 -17.18 -10.50
N VAL A 71 -1.15 -18.04 -10.69
CA VAL A 71 0.09 -18.04 -9.90
C VAL A 71 0.85 -16.73 -10.08
N LEU A 72 1.05 -16.27 -11.32
CA LEU A 72 1.68 -14.99 -11.60
C LEU A 72 0.90 -13.83 -10.96
N GLY A 73 -0.42 -13.83 -11.11
CA GLY A 73 -1.28 -12.81 -10.53
C GLY A 73 -1.20 -12.77 -9.00
N ARG A 74 -1.12 -13.93 -8.33
CA ARG A 74 -0.89 -14.02 -6.88
C ARG A 74 0.44 -13.41 -6.50
N ASP A 75 1.53 -13.82 -7.13
CA ASP A 75 2.87 -13.36 -6.76
C ASP A 75 3.01 -11.84 -6.94
N LEU A 76 2.46 -11.28 -8.03
CA LEU A 76 2.44 -9.84 -8.27
C LEU A 76 1.52 -9.10 -7.30
N SER A 77 0.27 -9.53 -7.16
CA SER A 77 -0.73 -8.81 -6.33
C SER A 77 -0.37 -8.81 -4.85
N VAL A 78 0.11 -9.93 -4.30
CA VAL A 78 0.47 -10.03 -2.88
C VAL A 78 1.67 -9.16 -2.58
N THR A 79 2.75 -9.26 -3.36
CA THR A 79 3.96 -8.43 -3.15
C THR A 79 3.65 -6.95 -3.34
N ALA A 80 2.90 -6.57 -4.38
CA ALA A 80 2.50 -5.20 -4.64
C ALA A 80 1.61 -4.65 -3.52
N ALA A 81 0.63 -5.42 -3.03
CA ALA A 81 -0.24 -5.01 -1.94
C ALA A 81 0.53 -4.71 -0.66
N ILE A 82 1.54 -5.53 -0.31
CA ILE A 82 2.40 -5.29 0.86
C ILE A 82 3.15 -3.96 0.72
N ALA A 83 3.78 -3.74 -0.43
CA ALA A 83 4.56 -2.52 -0.69
C ALA A 83 3.67 -1.26 -0.74
N ILE A 84 2.52 -1.34 -1.41
CA ILE A 84 1.54 -0.25 -1.50
C ILE A 84 0.96 0.09 -0.13
N ASP A 85 0.65 -0.92 0.69
CA ASP A 85 0.15 -0.71 2.04
C ASP A 85 1.20 0.01 2.90
N ALA A 86 2.47 -0.34 2.75
CA ALA A 86 3.56 0.28 3.50
C ALA A 86 3.76 1.78 3.17
N VAL A 87 3.34 2.26 2.00
CA VAL A 87 3.40 3.69 1.65
C VAL A 87 2.58 4.55 2.63
N ARG A 88 1.53 3.99 3.25
CA ARG A 88 0.73 4.75 4.24
C ARG A 88 1.58 5.29 5.39
N TYR A 89 2.68 4.62 5.72
CA TYR A 89 3.58 5.01 6.81
C TYR A 89 4.50 6.18 6.45
N THR A 90 4.60 6.53 5.17
CA THR A 90 5.36 7.70 4.72
C THR A 90 4.47 8.95 4.60
N LEU A 91 3.15 8.81 4.74
CA LEU A 91 2.22 9.92 4.56
C LEU A 91 2.03 10.71 5.87
N PRO A 92 2.20 12.04 5.85
CA PRO A 92 2.26 12.85 7.07
C PRO A 92 0.90 12.94 7.76
N SER A 93 -0.19 13.20 7.05
CA SER A 93 -1.51 13.42 7.68
C SER A 93 -2.37 12.16 7.72
N GLY A 94 -3.21 12.06 8.75
CA GLY A 94 -4.20 10.97 8.86
C GLY A 94 -5.18 10.95 7.69
N SER A 95 -5.60 12.12 7.19
CA SER A 95 -6.49 12.23 6.02
C SER A 95 -5.88 11.68 4.73
N ARG A 96 -4.57 11.91 4.50
CA ARG A 96 -3.85 11.35 3.35
C ARG A 96 -3.68 9.84 3.49
N ARG A 97 -3.42 9.34 4.71
CA ARG A 97 -3.35 7.90 4.99
C ARG A 97 -4.67 7.21 4.70
N GLU A 98 -5.78 7.79 5.16
CA GLU A 98 -7.12 7.25 4.92
C GLU A 98 -7.47 7.26 3.43
N GLN A 99 -7.21 8.38 2.74
CA GLN A 99 -7.46 8.47 1.30
C GLN A 99 -6.63 7.45 0.52
N TRP A 100 -5.33 7.33 0.83
CA TRP A 100 -4.45 6.32 0.25
C TRP A 100 -4.94 4.90 0.53
N HIS A 101 -5.40 4.64 1.76
CA HIS A 101 -5.93 3.33 2.12
C HIS A 101 -7.13 2.97 1.25
N ARG A 102 -8.15 3.83 1.19
CA ARG A 102 -9.38 3.58 0.43
C ARG A 102 -9.17 3.52 -1.08
N GLU A 103 -8.36 4.41 -1.63
CA GLU A 103 -8.23 4.56 -3.09
C GLU A 103 -7.19 3.61 -3.70
N VAL A 104 -6.21 3.15 -2.92
CA VAL A 104 -5.05 2.40 -3.46
C VAL A 104 -4.80 1.10 -2.71
N ALA A 105 -4.59 1.15 -1.39
CA ALA A 105 -4.14 -0.03 -0.64
C ALA A 105 -5.24 -1.10 -0.48
N GLU A 106 -6.49 -0.70 -0.21
CA GLU A 106 -7.63 -1.61 -0.07
C GLU A 106 -7.95 -2.34 -1.39
N PRO A 107 -8.04 -1.67 -2.56
CA PRO A 107 -8.14 -2.35 -3.84
C PRO A 107 -7.02 -3.35 -4.12
N ALA A 108 -5.76 -2.97 -3.85
CA ALA A 108 -4.62 -3.86 -4.05
C ALA A 108 -4.69 -5.10 -3.15
N MET A 109 -5.06 -4.93 -1.88
CA MET A 109 -5.22 -6.04 -0.94
C MET A 109 -6.35 -6.98 -1.34
N ARG A 110 -7.47 -6.45 -1.81
CA ARG A 110 -8.59 -7.26 -2.31
C ARG A 110 -8.18 -8.14 -3.50
N LEU A 111 -7.34 -7.60 -4.39
CA LEU A 111 -6.81 -8.36 -5.51
C LEU A 111 -5.87 -9.50 -5.04
N ALA A 112 -5.04 -9.23 -4.03
CA ALA A 112 -4.21 -10.26 -3.41
C ALA A 112 -5.04 -11.40 -2.80
N PHE A 113 -6.12 -11.08 -2.09
CA PHE A 113 -7.07 -12.09 -1.59
C PHE A 113 -7.70 -12.91 -2.71
N ARG A 114 -8.10 -12.26 -3.81
CA ARG A 114 -8.68 -12.95 -4.95
C ARG A 114 -7.71 -13.96 -5.55
N PHE A 115 -6.48 -13.56 -5.84
CA PHE A 115 -5.52 -14.46 -6.45
C PHE A 115 -5.05 -15.58 -5.51
N ALA A 116 -4.93 -15.30 -4.21
CA ALA A 116 -4.71 -16.34 -3.20
C ALA A 116 -5.84 -17.38 -3.21
N GLN A 117 -7.09 -16.93 -3.34
CA GLN A 117 -8.25 -17.81 -3.49
C GLN A 117 -8.25 -18.57 -4.82
N LEU A 118 -7.93 -17.93 -5.95
CA LEU A 118 -7.83 -18.62 -7.24
C LEU A 118 -6.76 -19.73 -7.22
N CYS A 119 -5.68 -19.51 -6.48
CA CYS A 119 -4.63 -20.51 -6.26
C CYS A 119 -4.97 -21.55 -5.17
N GLN A 120 -6.12 -21.41 -4.49
CA GLN A 120 -6.52 -22.23 -3.34
C GLN A 120 -5.46 -22.27 -2.22
N ASP A 121 -4.76 -21.15 -2.00
CA ASP A 121 -3.67 -21.03 -1.03
C ASP A 121 -4.22 -20.67 0.36
N GLY A 122 -4.73 -21.68 1.07
CA GLY A 122 -5.38 -21.51 2.37
C GLY A 122 -4.47 -20.91 3.44
N SER A 123 -3.17 -21.25 3.43
CA SER A 123 -2.19 -20.70 4.38
C SER A 123 -1.95 -19.22 4.12
N LEU A 124 -1.79 -18.81 2.86
CA LEU A 124 -1.67 -17.40 2.52
C LEU A 124 -2.94 -16.61 2.87
N LEU A 125 -4.13 -17.16 2.62
CA LEU A 125 -5.40 -16.52 2.98
C LEU A 125 -5.49 -16.28 4.49
N ALA A 126 -5.09 -17.26 5.32
CA ALA A 126 -5.07 -17.10 6.77
C ALA A 126 -4.13 -15.97 7.22
N ASP A 127 -2.91 -15.93 6.70
CA ASP A 127 -1.93 -14.86 7.01
C ASP A 127 -2.40 -13.47 6.56
N LEU A 128 -3.07 -13.38 5.41
CA LEU A 128 -3.65 -12.13 4.91
C LEU A 128 -4.81 -11.66 5.80
N ILE A 129 -5.71 -12.56 6.23
CA ILE A 129 -6.79 -12.24 7.18
C ILE A 129 -6.20 -11.70 8.48
N GLU A 130 -5.22 -12.42 9.05
CA GLU A 130 -4.61 -12.04 10.32
C GLU A 130 -3.91 -10.69 10.22
N THR A 131 -3.19 -10.43 9.12
CA THR A 131 -2.61 -9.10 8.82
C THR A 131 -3.65 -7.98 8.83
N ARG A 132 -4.87 -8.24 8.35
CA ARG A 132 -5.94 -7.24 8.28
C ARG A 132 -6.68 -7.07 9.61
N CYS A 133 -6.72 -8.11 10.42
CA CYS A 133 -7.32 -8.09 11.76
C CYS A 133 -6.38 -7.50 12.81
N ALA A 134 -5.06 -7.64 12.63
CA ALA A 134 -4.08 -7.02 13.50
C ALA A 134 -4.13 -5.49 13.37
N GLY A 135 -4.68 -4.85 14.41
CA GLY A 135 -4.76 -3.40 14.51
C GLY A 135 -3.39 -2.71 14.36
N THR A 136 -3.40 -1.46 13.89
CA THR A 136 -2.18 -0.67 13.76
C THR A 136 -1.62 -0.32 15.13
N THR A 137 -0.39 -0.73 15.43
CA THR A 137 0.32 -0.36 16.66
C THR A 137 0.82 1.08 16.51
N LEU A 138 0.48 1.95 17.46
CA LEU A 138 1.00 3.33 17.50
C LEU A 138 2.46 3.28 17.97
N ASP A 139 3.35 3.93 17.22
CA ASP A 139 4.76 4.08 17.60
C ASP A 139 4.87 5.26 18.58
N ILE A 140 4.68 4.97 19.87
CA ILE A 140 4.72 5.94 20.96
C ILE A 140 6.16 6.46 21.16
N ASP A 141 7.18 5.68 20.80
CA ASP A 141 8.59 6.03 21.01
C ASP A 141 9.11 7.03 19.95
N ARG A 142 8.53 7.03 18.74
CA ARG A 142 8.82 8.03 17.70
C ARG A 142 8.02 9.32 17.85
N ALA A 143 7.01 9.35 18.72
CA ALA A 143 6.38 10.60 19.12
C ALA A 143 7.41 11.40 19.95
N GLN A 144 8.16 12.28 19.29
CA GLN A 144 8.92 13.31 20.00
C GLN A 144 7.97 13.98 21.02
N PRO A 145 8.41 14.26 22.25
CA PRO A 145 7.61 15.06 23.16
C PRO A 145 7.35 16.39 22.44
N VAL A 146 6.12 16.57 21.97
CA VAL A 146 5.62 17.87 21.55
C VAL A 146 5.87 18.75 22.76
N GLU A 147 6.72 19.77 22.62
CA GLU A 147 6.83 20.81 23.64
C GLU A 147 5.40 21.18 24.02
N GLY A 148 5.06 20.97 25.30
CA GLY A 148 3.69 21.17 25.76
C GLY A 148 3.19 22.53 25.28
N PRO A 149 1.92 22.65 24.85
CA PRO A 149 1.41 23.86 24.24
C PRO A 149 1.72 25.05 25.16
N GLN A 150 2.70 25.88 24.77
CA GLN A 150 2.97 27.12 25.46
C GLN A 150 1.87 28.08 25.07
N PHE A 151 1.15 28.58 26.08
CA PHE A 151 0.17 29.63 25.89
C PHE A 151 0.94 30.90 25.47
N PRO A 152 0.72 31.45 24.25
CA PRO A 152 1.37 32.69 23.86
C PRO A 152 0.83 33.79 24.77
N LEU A 153 1.68 34.34 25.64
CA LEU A 153 1.36 35.53 26.43
C LEU A 153 1.53 36.82 25.63
N ASP A 154 2.01 36.72 24.39
CA ASP A 154 2.03 37.86 23.48
C ASP A 154 0.65 38.02 22.84
N THR A 155 -0.02 39.09 23.25
CA THR A 155 -1.31 39.54 22.72
C THR A 155 -1.21 39.68 21.20
N PRO A 156 -1.93 38.88 20.40
CA PRO A 156 -2.01 39.12 18.96
C PRO A 156 -2.79 40.41 18.71
N ASP A 157 -2.31 41.23 17.78
CA ASP A 157 -3.10 42.37 17.29
C ASP A 157 -4.43 41.86 16.72
N PRO A 158 -5.58 42.45 17.10
CA PRO A 158 -6.87 41.94 16.69
C PRO A 158 -7.06 42.10 15.17
N PRO A 159 -7.45 41.03 14.45
CA PRO A 159 -7.86 41.17 13.06
C PRO A 159 -9.16 41.98 12.98
N ALA A 160 -9.28 42.80 11.93
CA ALA A 160 -10.49 43.56 11.65
C ALA A 160 -11.71 42.63 11.62
N ALA A 161 -12.76 43.05 12.32
CA ALA A 161 -13.97 42.29 12.61
C ALA A 161 -14.54 41.58 11.37
N THR A 162 -14.26 40.29 11.28
CA THR A 162 -15.05 39.33 10.51
C THR A 162 -15.38 38.21 11.48
N GLU A 163 -16.66 37.86 11.55
CA GLU A 163 -17.34 36.97 12.50
C GLU A 163 -16.43 36.03 13.30
N LEU A 164 -16.46 36.19 14.63
CA LEU A 164 -15.73 35.36 15.58
C LEU A 164 -16.17 33.89 15.45
N PRO A 165 -15.27 32.96 15.07
CA PRO A 165 -15.60 31.54 15.03
C PRO A 165 -15.88 31.04 16.45
N GLY A 166 -16.99 30.32 16.62
CA GLY A 166 -17.38 29.77 17.92
C GLY A 166 -16.39 28.74 18.47
N PRO A 167 -16.42 28.41 19.77
CA PRO A 167 -15.49 27.48 20.41
C PRO A 167 -15.40 26.10 19.73
N LEU A 168 -16.50 25.65 19.12
CA LEU A 168 -16.57 24.41 18.34
C LEU A 168 -15.82 24.49 17.00
N GLN A 169 -15.84 25.65 16.33
CA GLN A 169 -15.06 25.87 15.10
C GLN A 169 -13.56 25.96 15.41
N LEU A 170 -13.19 26.59 16.54
CA LEU A 170 -11.82 26.60 17.01
C LEU A 170 -11.33 25.19 17.38
N GLY A 171 -12.17 24.40 18.06
CA GLY A 171 -11.90 23.00 18.38
C GLY A 171 -11.76 22.11 17.14
N ALA A 172 -12.60 22.31 16.13
CA ALA A 172 -12.50 21.61 14.84
C ALA A 172 -11.24 22.00 14.06
N ALA A 173 -10.89 23.29 14.04
CA ALA A 173 -9.67 23.78 13.39
C ALA A 173 -8.41 23.22 14.08
N LEU A 174 -8.38 23.20 15.42
CA LEU A 174 -7.27 22.62 16.18
C LEU A 174 -7.18 21.09 16.03
N ALA A 175 -8.31 20.39 15.98
CA ALA A 175 -8.35 18.95 15.67
C ALA A 175 -7.85 18.66 14.25
N GLN A 176 -8.16 19.53 13.29
CA GLN A 176 -7.70 19.43 11.90
C GLN A 176 -6.19 19.72 11.78
N VAL A 177 -5.68 20.68 12.56
CA VAL A 177 -4.23 20.94 12.70
C VAL A 177 -3.52 19.76 13.36
N ALA A 178 -4.07 19.19 14.44
CA ALA A 178 -3.51 18.00 15.07
C ALA A 178 -3.55 16.75 14.16
N ALA A 179 -4.61 16.56 13.38
CA ALA A 179 -4.71 15.51 12.36
C ALA A 179 -3.73 15.73 11.19
N SER A 180 -3.36 16.98 10.91
CA SER A 180 -2.35 17.35 9.92
C SER A 180 -0.91 17.21 10.44
N ALA A 181 -0.72 17.31 11.76
CA ALA A 181 0.59 17.20 12.42
C ALA A 181 1.12 15.76 12.47
N GLY A 182 0.27 14.75 12.26
CA GLY A 182 0.69 13.39 11.92
C GLY A 182 1.46 12.67 13.02
N LEU A 183 0.78 11.85 13.82
CA LEU A 183 1.50 10.91 14.68
C LEU A 183 2.30 9.93 13.79
N PRO A 184 3.60 9.74 14.04
CA PRO A 184 4.38 8.74 13.34
C PRO A 184 3.85 7.35 13.68
N VAL A 185 3.72 6.50 12.66
CA VAL A 185 3.24 5.13 12.81
C VAL A 185 4.29 4.21 12.21
N ALA A 186 4.74 3.23 12.97
CA ALA A 186 5.67 2.22 12.49
C ALA A 186 4.97 1.21 11.55
N PRO A 187 5.71 0.59 10.60
CA PRO A 187 5.18 -0.51 9.81
C PRO A 187 4.73 -1.67 10.72
N PRO A 188 3.76 -2.49 10.30
CA PRO A 188 3.21 -3.52 11.16
C PRO A 188 4.25 -4.64 11.37
N PRO A 189 4.21 -5.34 12.52
CA PRO A 189 5.06 -6.50 12.75
C PRO A 189 4.68 -7.67 11.82
N ARG A 190 5.54 -8.68 11.78
CA ARG A 190 5.25 -9.97 11.15
C ARG A 190 4.40 -10.78 12.14
N LEU A 191 3.34 -11.44 11.67
CA LEU A 191 2.39 -12.18 12.51
C LEU A 191 2.55 -13.68 12.29
N LEU A 192 2.55 -14.43 13.39
CA LEU A 192 2.61 -15.89 13.38
C LEU A 192 1.25 -16.46 13.79
N VAL A 193 0.53 -17.07 12.85
CA VAL A 193 -0.84 -17.61 13.06
C VAL A 193 -0.83 -18.91 13.87
N GLU A 194 0.16 -19.79 13.67
CA GLU A 194 0.29 -21.04 14.42
C GLU A 194 1.69 -21.18 15.04
N PRO A 195 1.80 -21.48 16.35
CA PRO A 195 3.09 -21.66 17.01
C PRO A 195 3.92 -22.80 16.37
N GLY A 196 4.98 -22.43 15.64
CA GLY A 196 5.87 -23.37 14.96
C GLY A 196 5.57 -23.60 13.47
N ALA A 197 4.50 -23.02 12.93
CA ALA A 197 4.24 -23.03 11.49
C ALA A 197 5.06 -21.94 10.76
N ARG A 198 5.28 -22.13 9.46
CA ARG A 198 5.90 -21.11 8.60
C ARG A 198 4.86 -20.03 8.29
N ILE A 199 5.24 -18.76 8.40
CA ILE A 199 4.45 -17.62 7.91
C ILE A 199 4.52 -17.66 6.38
N ALA A 200 3.44 -18.06 5.70
CA ALA A 200 3.36 -18.09 4.24
C ALA A 200 3.60 -16.69 3.64
N LEU A 201 3.12 -15.65 4.33
CA LEU A 201 3.33 -14.26 3.93
C LEU A 201 4.79 -13.79 4.02
N ALA A 202 5.65 -14.47 4.80
CA ALA A 202 7.05 -14.05 4.96
C ALA A 202 7.82 -14.08 3.64
N ASP A 203 7.61 -15.10 2.82
CA ASP A 203 8.25 -15.24 1.51
C ASP A 203 7.86 -14.07 0.58
N TYR A 204 6.59 -13.63 0.64
CA TYR A 204 6.11 -12.50 -0.15
C TYR A 204 6.60 -11.15 0.38
N ILE A 205 6.77 -11.01 1.70
CA ILE A 205 7.37 -9.81 2.29
C ILE A 205 8.83 -9.69 1.82
N GLU A 206 9.61 -10.77 1.90
CA GLU A 206 10.99 -10.79 1.44
C GLU A 206 11.09 -10.55 -0.07
N ALA A 207 10.20 -11.16 -0.86
CA ALA A 207 10.12 -10.92 -2.29
C ALA A 207 9.78 -9.46 -2.61
N ALA A 208 8.84 -8.84 -1.88
CA ALA A 208 8.50 -7.43 -2.05
C ALA A 208 9.70 -6.52 -1.72
N GLU A 209 10.37 -6.75 -0.59
CA GLU A 209 11.54 -5.97 -0.17
C GLU A 209 12.69 -6.08 -1.18
N HIS A 210 12.93 -7.27 -1.73
CA HIS A 210 13.91 -7.47 -2.80
C HIS A 210 13.50 -6.78 -4.11
N ARG A 211 12.23 -6.90 -4.50
CA ARG A 211 11.72 -6.48 -5.81
C ARG A 211 11.51 -4.98 -5.93
N TYR A 212 11.01 -4.34 -4.88
CA TYR A 212 10.68 -2.91 -4.90
C TYR A 212 11.71 -2.05 -4.16
N GLY A 213 12.53 -2.65 -3.31
CA GLY A 213 13.46 -1.91 -2.46
C GLY A 213 12.75 -1.21 -1.29
N GLY A 214 13.36 -1.29 -0.12
CA GLY A 214 12.81 -0.76 1.13
C GLY A 214 12.54 -1.84 2.16
N ARG A 215 12.15 -1.43 3.36
CA ARG A 215 11.62 -2.32 4.41
C ARG A 215 10.13 -2.04 4.57
N PHE A 216 9.30 -3.05 4.42
CA PHE A 216 7.84 -2.88 4.42
C PHE A 216 7.16 -3.35 5.70
N ARG A 217 7.86 -4.17 6.50
CA ARG A 217 7.42 -4.68 7.81
C ARG A 217 8.56 -4.53 8.83
N GLU A 218 8.22 -4.53 10.11
CA GLU A 218 9.24 -4.70 11.16
C GLU A 218 9.73 -6.15 11.22
N ASP A 219 11.00 -6.34 11.63
CA ASP A 219 11.60 -7.67 11.82
C ASP A 219 11.01 -8.43 13.02
N ARG A 220 10.22 -7.73 13.86
CA ARG A 220 9.56 -8.29 15.04
C ARG A 220 8.43 -9.25 14.63
N VAL A 221 8.50 -10.49 15.11
CA VAL A 221 7.42 -11.48 14.99
C VAL A 221 6.56 -11.47 16.25
N ILE A 222 5.24 -11.36 16.08
CA ILE A 222 4.27 -11.44 17.18
C ILE A 222 3.35 -12.65 16.94
N PRO A 223 3.17 -13.55 17.93
CA PRO A 223 2.16 -14.60 17.85
C PRO A 223 0.75 -13.98 17.87
N ALA A 224 -0.13 -14.45 17.00
CA ALA A 224 -1.54 -14.04 16.96
C ALA A 224 -2.29 -14.43 18.24
#